data_AF-A0A816HVQ4-F1
#
_entry.id   AF-A0A816HVQ4-F1
#
_cell.length_a   1.000
_cell.length_b   1.000
_cell.length_c   1.000
_cell.angle_alpha   90.00
_cell.angle_beta   90.00
_cell.angle_gamma   90.00
#
_symmetry.space_group_name_H-M   'P 1'
#
loop_
_entity.id
_entity.type
_entity.pdbx_description
1 polymer ?
#
loop_
_entity_poly.entity_id
_entity_poly.type
_entity_poly.pdbx_seq_one_letter_code
_entity_poly.pdbx_strand_id
1 'polypeptide(L)'
;MYFLNDVVSDIGVIDSFIIPDVISLYLALIAVEVRAGGDNSDPAMPTVIKAAVYLSCGAGVFYLLGREIKRRANYLSNILRVIELKRLGDYLQGDTTNILVVVSGKVGSAEPLNCKQGLLSVFVEEKAKVHFEIKLESGHLIKRSLNYLLQQNETSWYLEDNTGRVNVVEAESAVGFRDILNKYPLNIPSSEIFKKLVKPEGFKVLKYCCHESALNIGASLTFVGEAVRDKAGNIMIQRPKDLSFLVFGGEGSFNKMVSHRKANAEIYIFFSKVCGTIVVAMAIMYGVHFVRKFLLPFEWEKNKDLRKRSEKTISDSAAVQSMKKKKKKKKRKKKKMKMKMKIKMKMNLQLHFVLLNL
;
A
#
# COMPACT_ATOMS: atom_id res chain seq x y z
N MET A 1 -9.19 11.87 21.85
CA MET A 1 -8.65 12.65 20.71
C MET A 1 -7.11 12.66 20.71
N TYR A 2 -6.46 11.54 21.05
CA TYR A 2 -4.99 11.41 21.13
C TYR A 2 -4.42 10.28 20.23
N PHE A 3 -5.28 9.62 19.44
CA PHE A 3 -4.90 8.46 18.61
C PHE A 3 -4.66 8.77 17.13
N LEU A 4 -4.92 10.01 16.68
CA LEU A 4 -4.70 10.43 15.29
C LEU A 4 -3.37 11.15 15.07
N ASN A 5 -2.74 11.68 16.13
CA ASN A 5 -1.49 12.43 15.98
C ASN A 5 -0.24 11.53 15.88
N ASP A 6 -0.28 10.30 16.41
CA ASP A 6 0.83 9.35 16.25
C ASP A 6 0.91 8.77 14.84
N VAL A 7 -0.24 8.59 14.16
CA VAL A 7 -0.26 8.19 12.75
C VAL A 7 0.31 9.30 11.87
N VAL A 8 0.11 10.57 12.23
CA VAL A 8 0.63 11.73 11.49
C VAL A 8 2.12 11.98 11.76
N SER A 9 2.63 11.62 12.95
CA SER A 9 4.07 11.70 13.24
C SER A 9 4.88 10.63 12.50
N ASP A 10 4.35 9.40 12.40
CA ASP A 10 4.95 8.34 11.58
C ASP A 10 4.80 8.60 10.06
N ILE A 11 3.87 9.46 9.64
CA ILE A 11 3.79 9.99 8.28
C ILE A 11 4.96 10.96 7.98
N GLY A 12 5.49 11.68 8.97
CA GLY A 12 6.63 12.59 8.77
C GLY A 12 7.93 11.90 8.34
N VAL A 13 8.10 10.61 8.64
CA VAL A 13 9.23 9.79 8.16
C VAL A 13 8.90 9.10 6.83
N ILE A 14 7.61 8.90 6.54
CA ILE A 14 7.10 8.45 5.23
C ILE A 14 7.22 9.58 4.18
N ASP A 15 7.17 10.85 4.62
CA ASP A 15 7.17 12.03 3.77
C ASP A 15 8.47 12.27 2.97
N SER A 16 9.61 11.71 3.38
CA SER A 16 10.88 11.94 2.66
C SER A 16 11.15 10.96 1.52
N PHE A 17 10.43 9.83 1.42
CA PHE A 17 10.74 8.80 0.42
C PHE A 17 9.54 8.17 -0.29
N ILE A 18 8.30 8.37 0.19
CA ILE A 18 7.10 7.73 -0.40
C ILE A 18 6.29 8.69 -1.29
N ILE A 19 6.50 10.01 -1.15
CA ILE A 19 5.72 11.03 -1.86
C ILE A 19 5.93 11.04 -3.38
N PRO A 20 7.14 10.90 -3.96
CA PRO A 20 7.28 11.03 -5.41
C PRO A 20 6.52 9.93 -6.16
N ASP A 21 6.61 8.67 -5.71
CA ASP A 21 6.07 7.53 -6.46
C ASP A 21 4.57 7.35 -6.28
N VAL A 22 4.02 7.62 -5.09
CA VAL A 22 2.57 7.48 -4.84
C VAL A 22 1.80 8.65 -5.44
N ILE A 23 2.34 9.88 -5.39
CA ILE A 23 1.74 11.03 -6.09
C ILE A 23 1.89 10.87 -7.60
N SER A 24 3.01 10.36 -8.10
CA SER A 24 3.19 10.07 -9.54
C SER A 24 2.23 8.97 -10.02
N LEU A 25 1.96 7.94 -9.22
CA LEU A 25 0.95 6.92 -9.51
C LEU A 25 -0.48 7.49 -9.47
N TYR A 26 -0.78 8.36 -8.50
CA TYR A 26 -2.08 9.03 -8.38
C TYR A 26 -2.31 10.03 -9.53
N LEU A 27 -1.29 10.77 -9.94
CA LEU A 27 -1.31 11.67 -11.10
C LEU A 27 -1.39 10.90 -12.42
N ALA A 28 -0.72 9.75 -12.54
CA ALA A 28 -0.85 8.86 -13.69
C ALA A 28 -2.26 8.27 -13.80
N LEU A 29 -2.89 7.91 -12.68
CA LEU A 29 -4.29 7.49 -12.61
C LEU A 29 -5.25 8.61 -13.02
N ILE A 30 -5.04 9.85 -12.56
CA ILE A 30 -5.82 11.02 -12.99
C ILE A 30 -5.60 11.29 -14.49
N ALA A 31 -4.38 11.14 -15.01
CA ALA A 31 -4.09 11.32 -16.43
C ALA A 31 -4.77 10.25 -17.32
N VAL A 32 -4.93 9.02 -16.81
CA VAL A 32 -5.74 7.97 -17.47
C VAL A 32 -7.23 8.32 -17.44
N GLU A 33 -7.75 8.87 -16.34
CA GLU A 33 -9.14 9.33 -16.22
C GLU A 33 -9.45 10.48 -17.21
N VAL A 34 -8.53 11.44 -17.36
CA VAL A 34 -8.65 12.55 -18.33
C VAL A 34 -8.61 12.07 -19.78
N ARG A 35 -7.89 10.97 -20.07
CA ARG A 35 -7.77 10.42 -21.44
C ARG A 35 -8.91 9.50 -21.84
N ALA A 36 -9.64 8.94 -20.86
CA ALA A 36 -10.77 8.02 -21.09
C ALA A 36 -12.13 8.74 -21.18
N GLY A 37 -12.16 10.08 -21.18
CA GLY A 37 -13.36 10.88 -21.40
C GLY A 37 -13.85 10.81 -22.85
N GLY A 38 -14.58 9.75 -23.20
CA GLY A 38 -15.23 9.62 -24.50
C GLY A 38 -15.87 8.26 -24.73
N ASP A 39 -16.96 7.96 -24.05
CA ASP A 39 -18.26 7.69 -24.70
C ASP A 39 -19.31 7.24 -23.68
N ASN A 40 -20.47 7.90 -23.74
CA ASN A 40 -21.63 7.65 -22.89
C ASN A 40 -22.50 6.54 -23.50
N SER A 41 -22.37 5.32 -23.00
CA SER A 41 -23.43 4.30 -23.14
C SER A 41 -23.40 3.35 -21.95
N ASP A 42 -24.52 3.29 -21.22
CA ASP A 42 -24.82 2.59 -19.96
C ASP A 42 -24.25 3.21 -18.65
N PRO A 43 -25.09 3.70 -17.71
CA PRO A 43 -24.60 4.38 -16.50
C PRO A 43 -24.03 3.44 -15.41
N ALA A 44 -24.23 2.12 -15.52
CA ALA A 44 -23.76 1.15 -14.51
C ALA A 44 -22.46 0.42 -14.88
N MET A 45 -22.15 0.28 -16.18
CA MET A 45 -20.99 -0.49 -16.67
C MET A 45 -19.63 0.20 -16.49
N PRO A 46 -19.48 1.52 -16.77
CA PRO A 46 -18.21 2.23 -16.60
C PRO A 46 -17.79 2.28 -15.13
N THR A 47 -18.76 2.41 -14.23
CA THR A 47 -18.52 2.60 -12.80
C THR A 47 -17.96 1.35 -12.12
N VAL A 48 -18.46 0.16 -12.48
CA VAL A 48 -17.98 -1.11 -11.91
C VAL A 48 -16.57 -1.45 -12.41
N ILE A 49 -16.30 -1.23 -13.69
CA ILE A 49 -14.95 -1.45 -14.26
C ILE A 49 -13.95 -0.47 -13.63
N LYS A 50 -14.32 0.82 -13.49
CA LYS A 50 -13.49 1.80 -12.78
C LYS A 50 -13.23 1.36 -11.33
N ALA A 51 -14.26 0.96 -10.59
CA ALA A 51 -14.11 0.48 -9.21
C ALA A 51 -13.19 -0.75 -9.12
N ALA A 52 -13.30 -1.71 -10.05
CA ALA A 52 -12.42 -2.87 -10.10
C ALA A 52 -10.96 -2.50 -10.38
N VAL A 53 -10.72 -1.54 -11.29
CA VAL A 53 -9.36 -1.02 -11.57
C VAL A 53 -8.80 -0.33 -10.33
N TYR A 54 -9.58 0.54 -9.67
CA TYR A 54 -9.15 1.22 -8.45
C TYR A 54 -8.81 0.24 -7.32
N LEU A 55 -9.66 -0.77 -7.10
CA LEU A 55 -9.42 -1.81 -6.11
C LEU A 55 -8.19 -2.66 -6.44
N SER A 56 -7.96 -2.97 -7.72
CA SER A 56 -6.79 -3.73 -8.17
C SER A 56 -5.49 -2.95 -7.96
N CYS A 57 -5.47 -1.67 -8.36
CA CYS A 57 -4.31 -0.80 -8.15
C CYS A 57 -4.03 -0.59 -6.65
N GLY A 58 -5.07 -0.32 -5.86
CA GLY A 58 -4.97 -0.19 -4.40
C GLY A 58 -4.45 -1.46 -3.74
N ALA A 59 -4.95 -2.64 -4.15
CA ALA A 59 -4.46 -3.92 -3.65
C ALA A 59 -2.96 -4.12 -3.92
N GLY A 60 -2.49 -3.76 -5.12
CA GLY A 60 -1.06 -3.81 -5.47
C GLY A 60 -0.22 -2.90 -4.60
N VAL A 61 -0.64 -1.65 -4.41
CA VAL A 61 0.07 -0.68 -3.54
C VAL A 61 0.13 -1.18 -2.11
N PHE A 62 -0.98 -1.63 -1.52
CA PHE A 62 -0.99 -2.16 -0.16
C PHE A 62 -0.11 -3.40 0.00
N TYR A 63 -0.06 -4.28 -1.02
CA TYR A 63 0.83 -5.45 -0.99
C TYR A 63 2.29 -5.03 -0.95
N LEU A 64 2.70 -4.12 -1.84
CA LEU A 64 4.09 -3.68 -1.97
C LEU A 64 4.53 -2.92 -0.71
N LEU A 65 3.69 -2.02 -0.19
CA LEU A 65 3.94 -1.31 1.07
C LEU A 65 4.07 -2.30 2.24
N GLY A 66 3.12 -3.22 2.39
CA GLY A 66 3.17 -4.23 3.44
C GLY A 66 4.42 -5.12 3.34
N ARG A 67 4.81 -5.54 2.13
CA ARG A 67 6.01 -6.33 1.89
C ARG A 67 7.28 -5.55 2.26
N GLU A 68 7.36 -4.26 1.91
CA GLU A 68 8.51 -3.42 2.23
C GLU A 68 8.65 -3.20 3.73
N ILE A 69 7.55 -2.87 4.42
CA ILE A 69 7.54 -2.71 5.88
C ILE A 69 7.95 -4.03 6.55
N LYS A 70 7.44 -5.18 6.07
CA LYS A 70 7.82 -6.50 6.59
C LYS A 70 9.30 -6.78 6.40
N ARG A 71 9.86 -6.48 5.22
CA ARG A 71 11.28 -6.65 4.91
C ARG A 71 12.15 -5.83 5.86
N ARG A 72 11.84 -4.54 6.04
CA ARG A 72 12.55 -3.65 6.96
C ARG A 72 12.44 -4.11 8.41
N ALA A 73 11.24 -4.50 8.86
CA ALA A 73 11.04 -4.99 10.22
C ALA A 73 11.79 -6.30 10.49
N ASN A 74 11.91 -7.17 9.48
CA ASN A 74 12.73 -8.38 9.57
C ASN A 74 14.22 -8.05 9.66
N TYR A 75 14.71 -7.11 8.85
CA TYR A 75 16.08 -6.62 8.95
C TYR A 75 16.38 -6.07 10.34
N LEU A 76 15.53 -5.18 10.86
CA LEU A 76 15.66 -4.64 12.22
C LEU A 76 15.60 -5.74 13.29
N SER A 77 14.82 -6.80 13.08
CA SER A 77 14.73 -7.89 14.04
C SER A 77 16.00 -8.76 14.10
N ASN A 78 16.83 -8.73 13.06
CA ASN A 78 18.08 -9.48 12.97
C ASN A 78 19.29 -8.72 13.56
N ILE A 79 19.12 -7.44 13.90
CA ILE A 79 20.19 -6.67 14.56
C ILE A 79 20.54 -7.34 15.89
N LEU A 80 21.84 -7.41 16.19
CA LEU A 80 22.35 -8.02 17.41
C LEU A 80 21.84 -7.27 18.64
N ARG A 81 21.13 -7.97 19.52
CA ARG A 81 20.64 -7.41 20.79
C ARG A 81 21.63 -7.70 21.90
N VAL A 82 22.14 -6.65 22.52
CA VAL A 82 23.08 -6.75 23.62
C VAL A 82 22.28 -6.71 24.91
N ILE A 83 22.13 -7.88 25.54
CA ILE A 83 21.38 -8.02 26.81
C ILE A 83 22.24 -7.52 27.98
N GLU A 84 23.55 -7.77 27.92
CA GLU A 84 24.53 -7.38 28.94
C GLU A 84 25.64 -6.56 28.27
N LEU A 85 25.78 -5.29 28.64
CA LEU A 85 26.79 -4.38 28.12
C LEU A 85 28.20 -4.90 28.39
N LYS A 86 28.42 -5.65 29.47
CA LYS A 86 29.70 -6.32 29.74
C LYS A 86 30.13 -7.25 28.61
N ARG A 87 29.19 -7.94 27.97
CA ARG A 87 29.44 -8.91 26.89
C ARG A 87 29.64 -8.23 25.53
N LEU A 88 29.45 -6.92 25.45
CA LEU A 88 29.69 -6.16 24.21
C LEU A 88 31.14 -6.34 23.71
N GLY A 89 32.09 -6.48 24.63
CA GLY A 89 33.48 -6.74 24.30
C GLY A 89 33.72 -8.10 23.66
N ASP A 90 32.92 -9.11 24.02
CA ASP A 90 33.04 -10.46 23.47
C ASP A 90 32.55 -10.51 22.02
N TYR A 91 31.50 -9.77 21.70
CA TYR A 91 31.00 -9.66 20.32
C TYR A 91 31.99 -8.95 19.38
N LEU A 92 32.85 -8.08 19.93
CA LEU A 92 33.89 -7.37 19.20
C LEU A 92 35.23 -8.12 19.17
N GLN A 93 35.27 -9.42 19.50
CA GLN A 93 36.49 -10.24 19.39
C GLN A 93 36.70 -10.67 17.92
N GLY A 94 37.77 -10.15 17.29
CA GLY A 94 38.19 -10.47 15.90
C GLY A 94 38.54 -9.23 15.07
N ASP A 95 38.92 -9.43 13.79
CA ASP A 95 39.22 -8.36 12.81
C ASP A 95 37.97 -7.69 12.21
N THR A 96 36.77 -8.05 12.70
CA THR A 96 35.52 -7.43 12.25
C THR A 96 35.39 -6.03 12.83
N THR A 97 35.87 -5.06 12.06
CA THR A 97 35.62 -3.65 12.30
C THR A 97 34.14 -3.38 12.14
N ASN A 98 33.48 -3.14 13.26
CA ASN A 98 32.16 -2.55 13.40
C ASN A 98 30.97 -3.50 13.28
N ILE A 99 30.19 -3.61 14.36
CA ILE A 99 28.99 -4.44 14.43
C ILE A 99 27.78 -3.56 14.74
N LEU A 100 26.72 -3.68 13.96
CA LEU A 100 25.45 -3.02 14.26
C LEU A 100 24.77 -3.72 15.45
N VAL A 101 24.51 -2.95 16.50
CA VAL A 101 23.96 -3.46 17.77
C VAL A 101 22.77 -2.64 18.24
N VAL A 102 21.93 -3.28 19.04
CA VAL A 102 20.94 -2.64 19.89
C VAL A 102 21.42 -2.74 21.32
N VAL A 103 21.66 -1.59 21.95
CA VAL A 103 22.04 -1.49 23.36
C VAL A 103 20.96 -0.76 24.14
N SER A 104 20.70 -1.21 25.36
CA SER A 104 19.80 -0.54 26.29
C SER A 104 20.53 -0.28 27.59
N GLY A 105 20.22 0.84 28.24
CA GLY A 105 20.81 1.19 29.53
C GLY A 105 20.18 2.44 30.11
N LYS A 106 20.53 2.73 31.36
CA LYS A 106 20.19 3.98 32.03
C LYS A 106 21.26 5.02 31.76
N VAL A 107 20.83 6.26 31.61
CA VAL A 107 21.75 7.40 31.46
C VAL A 107 22.48 7.67 32.77
N GLY A 108 23.80 7.61 32.74
CA GLY A 108 24.69 7.96 33.84
C GLY A 108 25.73 9.01 33.44
N SER A 109 26.21 9.78 34.40
CA SER A 109 27.31 10.74 34.22
C SER A 109 28.11 10.87 35.52
N ALA A 110 29.41 11.11 35.39
CA ALA A 110 30.28 11.41 36.52
C ALA A 110 30.13 12.87 37.00
N GLU A 111 29.76 13.78 36.09
CA GLU A 111 29.64 15.22 36.34
C GLU A 111 28.29 15.70 35.80
N PRO A 112 27.17 15.46 36.50
CA PRO A 112 25.86 15.88 36.05
C PRO A 112 25.67 17.40 36.04
N LEU A 113 24.82 17.85 35.12
CA LEU A 113 24.29 19.20 35.08
C LEU A 113 23.06 19.32 35.98
N ASN A 114 22.95 20.46 36.67
CA ASN A 114 21.71 20.84 37.35
C ASN A 114 20.77 21.52 36.34
N CYS A 115 19.61 20.91 36.10
CA CYS A 115 18.48 21.59 35.47
C CYS A 115 18.01 22.75 36.36
N LYS A 116 17.39 23.78 35.74
CA LYS A 116 16.78 24.88 36.50
C LYS A 116 15.67 24.43 37.45
N GLN A 117 15.13 23.23 37.24
CA GLN A 117 14.15 22.59 38.12
C GLN A 117 14.77 21.75 39.25
N GLY A 118 16.09 21.74 39.41
CA GLY A 118 16.80 21.00 40.46
C GLY A 118 16.99 19.50 40.18
N LEU A 119 16.69 19.04 38.97
CA LEU A 119 16.94 17.67 38.52
C LEU A 119 18.34 17.53 37.91
N LEU A 120 18.96 16.37 38.11
CA LEU A 120 20.25 16.05 37.48
C LEU A 120 20.04 15.56 36.05
N SER A 121 20.79 16.14 35.12
CA SER A 121 20.71 15.85 33.69
C SER A 121 22.10 15.80 33.06
N VAL A 122 22.20 15.19 31.89
CA VAL A 122 23.46 15.09 31.14
C VAL A 122 23.49 16.02 29.93
N PHE A 123 22.31 16.40 29.45
CA PHE A 123 22.08 17.28 28.32
C PHE A 123 20.95 18.23 28.66
N VAL A 124 21.15 19.54 28.45
CA VAL A 124 20.16 20.59 28.69
C VAL A 124 20.13 21.53 27.49
N GLU A 125 18.93 21.75 26.96
CA GLU A 125 18.67 22.64 25.83
C GLU A 125 17.54 23.62 26.19
N GLU A 126 17.85 24.90 26.29
CA GLU A 126 16.87 25.95 26.55
C GLU A 126 16.39 26.59 25.26
N LYS A 127 15.08 26.54 25.01
CA LYS A 127 14.45 27.13 23.83
C LYS A 127 13.41 28.18 24.20
N ALA A 128 13.43 29.30 23.50
CA ALA A 128 12.39 30.30 23.53
C ALA A 128 11.58 30.25 22.24
N LYS A 129 10.26 30.20 22.35
CA LYS A 129 9.34 30.40 21.23
C LYS A 129 8.68 31.76 21.39
N VAL A 130 8.94 32.65 20.45
CA VAL A 130 8.43 34.03 20.44
C VAL A 130 7.43 34.18 19.31
N HIS A 131 6.21 34.57 19.65
CA HIS A 131 5.17 34.97 18.71
C HIS A 131 5.20 36.48 18.54
N PHE A 132 5.25 36.94 17.30
CA PHE A 132 5.36 38.35 16.98
C PHE A 132 4.57 38.72 15.72
N GLU A 133 4.34 40.02 15.57
CA GLU A 133 3.79 40.65 14.38
C GLU A 133 4.87 41.52 13.74
N ILE A 134 4.96 41.46 12.41
CA ILE A 134 5.72 42.42 11.60
C ILE A 134 4.72 43.23 10.79
N LYS A 135 4.85 44.56 10.86
CA LYS A 135 4.16 45.48 9.96
C LYS A 135 4.98 45.61 8.67
N LEU A 136 4.39 45.24 7.54
CA LEU A 136 4.98 45.46 6.22
C LEU A 136 4.78 46.92 5.77
N GLU A 137 5.60 47.36 4.83
CA GLU A 137 5.48 48.68 4.19
C GLU A 137 4.10 48.90 3.55
N SER A 138 3.46 47.82 3.08
CA SER A 138 2.08 47.83 2.56
C SER A 138 0.99 48.05 3.61
N GLY A 139 1.35 48.19 4.89
CA GLY A 139 0.43 48.34 6.03
C GLY A 139 -0.15 47.02 6.56
N HIS A 140 0.06 45.90 5.86
CA HIS A 140 -0.38 44.58 6.30
C HIS A 140 0.43 44.05 7.50
N LEU A 141 -0.26 43.40 8.44
CA LEU A 141 0.33 42.75 9.61
C LEU A 141 0.48 41.26 9.37
N ILE A 142 1.70 40.74 9.53
CA ILE A 142 1.97 39.30 9.45
C ILE A 142 2.32 38.79 10.84
N LYS A 143 1.54 37.82 11.33
CA LYS A 143 1.84 37.04 12.53
C LYS A 143 2.82 35.92 12.20
N ARG A 144 3.90 35.81 12.96
CA ARG A 144 4.91 34.75 12.85
C ARG A 144 5.30 34.24 14.24
N SER A 145 5.98 33.10 14.26
CA SER A 145 6.63 32.58 15.45
C SER A 145 8.06 32.18 15.12
N LEU A 146 8.99 32.51 16.01
CA LEU A 146 10.38 32.11 15.93
C LEU A 146 10.73 31.23 17.12
N ASN A 147 11.38 30.11 16.85
CA ASN A 147 12.01 29.29 17.88
C ASN A 147 13.49 29.66 17.93
N TYR A 148 13.99 29.96 19.12
CA TYR A 148 15.36 30.41 19.36
C TYR A 148 16.00 29.51 20.40
N LEU A 149 17.24 29.07 20.15
CA LEU A 149 18.05 28.34 21.11
C LEU A 149 18.77 29.34 22.01
N LEU A 150 18.46 29.33 23.30
CA LEU A 150 19.03 30.26 24.28
C LEU A 150 20.38 29.77 24.82
N GLN A 151 20.42 28.48 25.15
CA GLN A 151 21.56 27.79 25.75
C GLN A 151 21.48 26.30 25.43
N GLN A 152 22.65 25.68 25.23
CA GLN A 152 22.79 24.24 25.11
C GLN A 152 24.06 23.85 25.88
N ASN A 153 23.91 22.94 26.83
CA ASN A 153 25.02 22.40 27.61
C ASN A 153 24.93 20.87 27.59
N GLU A 154 26.07 20.22 27.42
CA GLU A 154 26.20 18.77 27.48
C GLU A 154 27.45 18.40 28.29
N THR A 155 27.36 17.32 29.05
CA THR A 155 28.47 16.75 29.82
C THR A 155 28.83 15.38 29.27
N SER A 156 29.97 14.81 29.65
CA SER A 156 30.28 13.43 29.26
C SER A 156 29.33 12.47 29.99
N TRP A 157 28.64 11.61 29.24
CA TRP A 157 27.69 10.65 29.80
C TRP A 157 27.78 9.30 29.10
N TYR A 158 27.22 8.29 29.75
CA TYR A 158 27.26 6.90 29.30
C TYR A 158 25.93 6.20 29.56
N LEU A 159 25.73 5.07 28.90
CA LEU A 159 24.69 4.12 29.25
C LEU A 159 25.27 3.09 30.19
N GLU A 160 24.58 2.83 31.28
CA GLU A 160 24.89 1.75 32.20
C GLU A 160 23.74 0.74 32.24
N ASP A 161 24.10 -0.53 32.19
CA ASP A 161 23.27 -1.59 32.74
C ASP A 161 23.98 -2.10 34.00
N ASN A 162 23.30 -2.87 34.83
CA ASN A 162 23.91 -3.38 36.07
C ASN A 162 25.15 -4.28 35.83
N THR A 163 25.58 -4.48 34.58
CA THR A 163 26.73 -5.31 34.18
C THR A 163 27.93 -4.49 33.71
N GLY A 164 27.72 -3.32 33.12
CA GLY A 164 28.77 -2.50 32.54
C GLY A 164 28.30 -1.13 32.05
N ARG A 165 29.22 -0.39 31.44
CA ARG A 165 28.97 0.96 30.89
C ARG A 165 29.46 1.06 29.45
N VAL A 166 28.77 1.85 28.64
CA VAL A 166 29.16 2.14 27.26
C VAL A 166 28.92 3.61 26.94
N ASN A 167 29.91 4.25 26.31
CA ASN A 167 29.77 5.62 25.86
C ASN A 167 29.03 5.67 24.52
N VAL A 168 28.22 6.70 24.32
CA VAL A 168 27.53 6.94 23.05
C VAL A 168 28.07 8.23 22.43
N VAL A 169 28.64 8.12 21.24
CA VAL A 169 29.24 9.24 20.52
C VAL A 169 28.18 9.91 19.65
N GLU A 170 28.14 11.25 19.68
CA GLU A 170 27.20 12.07 18.90
C GLU A 170 25.73 11.64 19.09
N ALA A 171 25.35 11.33 20.33
CA ALA A 171 24.00 10.89 20.68
C ALA A 171 22.90 11.88 20.24
N GLU A 172 23.18 13.20 20.28
CA GLU A 172 22.25 14.24 19.82
C GLU A 172 21.85 14.12 18.34
N SER A 173 22.69 13.41 17.58
CA SER A 173 22.54 13.22 16.15
C SER A 173 21.65 12.03 15.80
N ALA A 174 21.25 11.24 16.81
CA ALA A 174 20.35 10.11 16.65
C ALA A 174 18.92 10.58 16.36
N VAL A 175 18.27 9.91 15.42
CA VAL A 175 16.84 10.11 15.14
C VAL A 175 16.04 9.68 16.37
N GLY A 176 15.16 10.56 16.84
CA GLY A 176 14.38 10.38 18.06
C GLY A 176 15.00 11.02 19.31
N PHE A 177 16.23 11.55 19.26
CA PHE A 177 16.90 12.10 20.44
C PHE A 177 16.15 13.27 21.07
N ARG A 178 15.59 14.17 20.26
CA ARG A 178 14.81 15.31 20.78
C ARG A 178 13.45 14.90 21.33
N ASP A 179 12.95 13.73 20.96
CA ASP A 179 11.64 13.22 21.41
C ASP A 179 11.71 12.53 22.77
N ILE A 180 12.91 12.06 23.16
CA ILE A 180 13.16 11.47 24.49
C ILE A 180 13.47 12.51 25.58
N LEU A 181 13.68 13.78 25.21
CA LEU A 181 14.00 14.83 26.17
C LEU A 181 12.75 15.22 26.98
N ASN A 182 12.93 15.36 28.30
CA ASN A 182 11.91 15.88 29.18
C ASN A 182 11.76 17.38 28.95
N LYS A 183 10.52 17.85 28.82
CA LYS A 183 10.22 19.27 28.57
C LYS A 183 9.70 19.93 29.84
N TYR A 184 10.37 21.00 30.22
CA TYR A 184 10.17 21.74 31.45
C TYR A 184 9.87 23.21 31.14
N PRO A 185 8.76 23.78 31.63
CA PRO A 185 8.51 25.20 31.44
C PRO A 185 9.54 26.04 32.20
N LEU A 186 10.06 27.08 31.55
CA LEU A 186 10.96 28.04 32.17
C LEU A 186 10.30 29.42 32.25
N ASN A 187 10.44 30.06 33.41
CA ASN A 187 10.05 31.45 33.63
C ASN A 187 11.27 32.36 33.46
N ILE A 188 11.72 32.53 32.21
CA ILE A 188 12.79 33.46 31.88
C ILE A 188 12.20 34.86 31.70
N PRO A 189 12.76 35.92 32.31
CA PRO A 189 12.29 37.26 32.12
C PRO A 189 12.44 37.70 30.66
N SER A 190 11.43 38.40 30.14
CA SER A 190 11.40 38.95 28.78
C SER A 190 12.66 39.75 28.42
N SER A 191 13.20 40.51 29.36
CA SER A 191 14.40 41.33 29.17
C SER A 191 15.63 40.52 28.76
N GLU A 192 15.76 39.28 29.20
CA GLU A 192 16.90 38.41 28.90
C GLU A 192 16.78 37.76 27.53
N ILE A 193 15.56 37.36 27.15
CA ILE A 193 15.25 36.78 25.84
C ILE A 193 15.43 37.83 24.74
N PHE A 194 14.91 39.05 24.96
CA PHE A 194 14.91 40.11 23.96
C PHE A 194 16.24 40.86 23.82
N LYS A 195 17.20 40.65 24.73
CA LYS A 195 18.58 41.15 24.56
C LYS A 195 19.32 40.44 23.42
N LYS A 196 19.04 39.15 23.20
CA LYS A 196 19.70 38.33 22.17
C LYS A 196 19.00 38.37 20.80
N LEU A 197 17.81 38.96 20.71
CA LEU A 197 17.00 39.01 19.48
C LEU A 197 17.24 40.31 18.71
N VAL A 198 17.64 40.19 17.44
CA VAL A 198 17.65 41.32 16.49
C VAL A 198 16.20 41.61 16.11
N LYS A 199 15.73 42.81 16.45
CA LYS A 199 14.35 43.24 16.19
C LYS A 199 14.31 44.02 14.87
N PRO A 200 13.64 43.51 13.82
CA PRO A 200 13.40 44.31 12.63
C PRO A 200 12.42 45.46 12.93
N GLU A 201 12.41 46.46 12.06
CA GLU A 201 11.51 47.61 12.18
C GLU A 201 10.04 47.16 12.08
N GLY A 202 9.17 47.68 12.95
CA GLY A 202 7.76 47.25 13.04
C GLY A 202 7.52 45.91 13.76
N PHE A 203 8.53 45.36 14.45
CA PHE A 203 8.41 44.13 15.25
C PHE A 203 7.66 44.35 16.58
N LYS A 204 6.51 43.70 16.73
CA LYS A 204 5.71 43.69 17.97
C LYS A 204 5.61 42.28 18.54
N VAL A 205 6.11 42.08 19.76
CA VAL A 205 5.96 40.81 20.46
C VAL A 205 4.53 40.66 20.96
N LEU A 206 3.92 39.51 20.70
CA LEU A 206 2.59 39.15 21.21
C LEU A 206 2.70 38.27 22.47
N LYS A 207 3.48 37.19 22.38
CA LYS A 207 3.61 36.18 23.42
C LYS A 207 4.97 35.51 23.30
N TYR A 208 5.55 35.09 24.41
CA TYR A 208 6.68 34.19 24.41
C TYR A 208 6.45 33.05 25.39
N CYS A 209 7.08 31.91 25.12
CA CYS A 209 7.17 30.80 26.07
C CYS A 209 8.56 30.19 25.99
N CYS A 210 9.12 29.87 27.16
CA CYS A 210 10.42 29.26 27.28
C CYS A 210 10.27 27.86 27.85
N HIS A 211 11.03 26.92 27.29
CA HIS A 211 11.07 25.55 27.78
C HIS A 211 12.52 25.09 27.80
N GLU A 212 12.88 24.38 28.86
CA GLU A 212 14.10 23.58 28.99
C GLU A 212 13.76 22.17 28.52
N SER A 213 14.59 21.61 27.64
CA SER A 213 14.53 20.21 27.25
C SER A 213 15.75 19.52 27.83
N ALA A 214 15.56 18.50 28.67
CA ALA A 214 16.67 17.87 29.38
C ALA A 214 16.63 16.34 29.31
N LEU A 215 17.82 15.74 29.18
CA LEU A 215 18.01 14.31 29.34
C LEU A 215 18.41 14.01 30.78
N ASN A 216 17.47 13.50 31.56
CA ASN A 216 17.67 13.25 32.98
C ASN A 216 18.55 12.01 33.21
N ILE A 217 19.33 12.05 34.29
CA ILE A 217 20.00 10.84 34.79
C ILE A 217 18.98 9.78 35.16
N GLY A 218 19.32 8.52 34.91
CA GLY A 218 18.47 7.36 35.17
C GLY A 218 17.42 7.11 34.08
N ALA A 219 17.28 8.00 33.10
CA ALA A 219 16.41 7.77 31.95
C ALA A 219 16.86 6.49 31.22
N SER A 220 15.94 5.57 31.00
CA SER A 220 16.23 4.34 30.27
C SER A 220 16.16 4.62 28.78
N LEU A 221 17.25 4.37 28.06
CA LEU A 221 17.35 4.58 26.62
C LEU A 221 17.75 3.30 25.91
N THR A 222 17.35 3.19 24.64
CA THR A 222 17.76 2.14 23.74
C THR A 222 18.31 2.74 22.46
N PHE A 223 19.57 2.45 22.13
CA PHE A 223 20.22 2.92 20.91
C PHE A 223 20.36 1.79 19.90
N VAL A 224 20.21 2.14 18.62
CA VAL A 224 20.57 1.30 17.48
C VAL A 224 21.73 1.99 16.78
N GLY A 225 22.92 1.41 16.91
CA GLY A 225 24.15 2.04 16.47
C GLY A 225 25.25 1.02 16.22
N GLU A 226 26.40 1.52 15.82
CA GLU A 226 27.57 0.72 15.49
C GLU A 226 28.48 0.63 16.70
N ALA A 227 28.78 -0.59 17.17
CA ALA A 227 29.73 -0.82 18.25
C ALA A 227 31.16 -0.83 17.70
N VAL A 228 32.00 0.05 18.25
CA VAL A 228 33.38 0.28 17.81
C VAL A 228 34.29 0.40 19.03
N ARG A 229 35.56 0.00 18.89
CA ARG A 229 36.60 0.30 19.88
C ARG A 229 37.28 1.61 19.51
N ASP A 230 37.39 2.50 20.49
CA ASP A 230 38.19 3.71 20.34
C ASP A 230 39.69 3.38 20.29
N LYS A 231 40.52 4.40 20.06
CA LYS A 231 41.99 4.26 20.03
C LYS A 231 42.58 3.80 21.36
N ALA A 232 41.85 3.95 22.47
CA ALA A 232 42.25 3.53 23.80
C ALA A 232 41.73 2.12 24.15
N GLY A 233 40.98 1.46 23.25
CA GLY A 233 40.40 0.14 23.43
C GLY A 233 39.04 0.12 24.14
N ASN A 234 38.48 1.28 24.52
CA ASN A 234 37.16 1.38 25.12
C ASN A 234 36.08 1.17 24.06
N ILE A 235 35.00 0.51 24.46
CA ILE A 235 33.88 0.24 23.57
C ILE A 235 32.93 1.43 23.60
N MET A 236 32.52 1.88 22.42
CA MET A 236 31.56 2.96 22.23
C MET A 236 30.55 2.62 21.14
N ILE A 237 29.38 3.25 21.23
CA ILE A 237 28.37 3.21 20.20
C ILE A 237 28.43 4.50 19.41
N GLN A 238 28.52 4.39 18.09
CA GLN A 238 28.57 5.53 17.18
C GLN A 238 27.51 5.42 16.08
N ARG A 239 27.38 6.50 15.30
CA ARG A 239 26.56 6.54 14.11
C ARG A 239 27.03 5.49 13.08
N PRO A 240 26.14 4.59 12.61
CA PRO A 240 26.47 3.66 11.54
C PRO A 240 26.71 4.39 10.21
N LYS A 241 27.57 3.84 9.34
CA LYS A 241 27.82 4.38 8.00
C LYS A 241 26.63 4.22 7.05
N ASP A 242 26.01 3.04 7.08
CA ASP A 242 24.97 2.64 6.11
C ASP A 242 23.55 2.77 6.65
N LEU A 243 23.39 3.09 7.94
CA LEU A 243 22.09 3.10 8.62
C LEU A 243 21.91 4.38 9.45
N SER A 244 20.66 4.82 9.56
CA SER A 244 20.30 5.87 10.50
C SER A 244 20.63 5.45 11.93
N PHE A 245 21.28 6.35 12.66
CA PHE A 245 21.49 6.21 14.08
C PHE A 245 20.18 6.51 14.81
N LEU A 246 19.67 5.57 15.62
CA LEU A 246 18.35 5.67 16.25
C LEU A 246 18.46 5.63 17.77
N VAL A 247 17.56 6.35 18.44
CA VAL A 247 17.38 6.27 19.89
C VAL A 247 15.89 6.19 20.25
N PHE A 248 15.60 5.41 21.28
CA PHE A 248 14.27 5.20 21.80
C PHE A 248 14.25 5.37 23.32
N GLY A 249 13.17 5.95 23.84
CA GLY A 249 12.91 6.04 25.27
C GLY A 249 12.33 4.74 25.82
N GLY A 250 12.87 4.27 26.93
CA GLY A 250 12.44 3.06 27.64
C GLY A 250 13.13 1.78 27.17
N GLU A 251 13.20 0.81 28.08
CA GLU A 251 13.70 -0.52 27.80
C GLU A 251 12.72 -1.30 26.92
N GLY A 252 13.23 -2.05 25.94
CA GLY A 252 12.40 -2.86 25.03
C GLY A 252 11.55 -2.06 24.02
N SER A 253 11.63 -0.73 24.04
CA SER A 253 10.95 0.18 23.11
C SER A 253 11.25 -0.14 21.65
N PHE A 254 12.51 -0.45 21.32
CA PHE A 254 12.91 -0.91 19.99
C PHE A 254 12.18 -2.21 19.60
N ASN A 255 12.12 -3.20 20.50
CA ASN A 255 11.43 -4.47 20.22
C ASN A 255 9.92 -4.25 19.99
N LYS A 256 9.31 -3.34 20.76
CA LYS A 256 7.91 -2.95 20.58
C LYS A 256 7.67 -2.25 19.25
N MET A 257 8.57 -1.37 18.82
CA MET A 257 8.50 -0.73 17.50
C MET A 257 8.64 -1.79 16.38
N VAL A 258 9.60 -2.72 16.50
CA VAL A 258 9.79 -3.79 15.51
C VAL A 258 8.55 -4.68 15.41
N SER A 259 7.97 -5.10 16.54
CA SER A 259 6.75 -5.92 16.54
C SER A 259 5.56 -5.17 15.99
N HIS A 260 5.40 -3.89 16.32
CA HIS A 260 4.34 -3.04 15.77
C HIS A 260 4.47 -2.90 14.25
N ARG A 261 5.69 -2.68 13.72
CA ARG A 261 5.92 -2.65 12.27
C ARG A 261 5.59 -3.98 11.59
N LYS A 262 5.91 -5.12 12.21
CA LYS A 262 5.52 -6.45 11.68
C LYS A 262 4.00 -6.61 11.63
N ALA A 263 3.30 -6.24 12.70
CA ALA A 263 1.84 -6.27 12.75
C ALA A 263 1.20 -5.36 11.68
N ASN A 264 1.68 -4.12 11.55
CA ASN A 264 1.17 -3.19 10.53
C ASN A 264 1.40 -3.73 9.11
N ALA A 265 2.57 -4.32 8.84
CA ALA A 265 2.83 -4.96 7.56
C ALA A 265 1.85 -6.10 7.25
N GLU A 266 1.52 -6.92 8.24
CA GLU A 266 0.53 -8.00 8.09
C GLU A 266 -0.86 -7.46 7.80
N ILE A 267 -1.27 -6.35 8.45
CA ILE A 267 -2.52 -5.66 8.18
C ILE A 267 -2.58 -5.18 6.72
N TYR A 268 -1.53 -4.54 6.21
CA TYR A 268 -1.48 -4.10 4.80
C TYR A 268 -1.56 -5.27 3.81
N ILE A 269 -0.81 -6.35 4.06
CA ILE A 269 -0.86 -7.55 3.23
C ILE A 269 -2.26 -8.20 3.29
N PHE A 270 -2.89 -8.18 4.46
CA PHE A 270 -4.25 -8.68 4.62
C PHE A 270 -5.27 -7.86 3.83
N PHE A 271 -5.24 -6.53 3.93
CA PHE A 271 -6.11 -5.66 3.12
C PHE A 271 -5.92 -5.87 1.63
N SER A 272 -4.66 -6.03 1.17
CA SER A 272 -4.39 -6.36 -0.22
C SER A 272 -5.06 -7.67 -0.67
N LYS A 273 -5.01 -8.73 0.16
CA LYS A 273 -5.68 -9.99 -0.14
C LYS A 273 -7.20 -9.82 -0.23
N VAL A 274 -7.80 -9.05 0.68
CA VAL A 274 -9.24 -8.77 0.69
C VAL A 274 -9.65 -7.97 -0.56
N CYS A 275 -8.90 -6.93 -0.94
CA CYS A 275 -9.17 -6.20 -2.17
C CYS A 275 -9.04 -7.11 -3.41
N GLY A 276 -8.00 -7.96 -3.45
CA GLY A 276 -7.79 -8.92 -4.53
C GLY A 276 -8.94 -9.92 -4.67
N THR A 277 -9.46 -10.46 -3.57
CA THR A 277 -10.61 -11.39 -3.62
C THR A 277 -11.89 -10.70 -4.10
N ILE A 278 -12.12 -9.44 -3.70
CA ILE A 278 -13.26 -8.64 -4.20
C ILE A 278 -13.16 -8.45 -5.72
N VAL A 279 -11.98 -8.10 -6.24
CA VAL A 279 -11.77 -7.92 -7.70
C VAL A 279 -12.05 -9.22 -8.46
N VAL A 280 -11.57 -10.37 -7.95
CA VAL A 280 -11.85 -11.69 -8.56
C VAL A 280 -13.35 -12.00 -8.53
N ALA A 281 -14.03 -11.74 -7.42
CA ALA A 281 -15.47 -11.95 -7.30
C ALA A 281 -16.26 -11.07 -8.29
N MET A 282 -15.88 -9.79 -8.44
CA MET A 282 -16.46 -8.88 -9.44
C MET A 282 -16.26 -9.41 -10.85
N ALA A 283 -15.04 -9.89 -11.18
CA ALA A 283 -14.74 -10.46 -12.50
C ALA A 283 -15.58 -11.72 -12.80
N ILE A 284 -15.78 -12.60 -11.81
CA ILE A 284 -16.63 -13.79 -11.95
C ILE A 284 -18.10 -13.39 -12.17
N MET A 285 -18.64 -12.52 -11.31
CA MET A 285 -20.03 -12.07 -11.43
C MET A 285 -20.28 -11.40 -12.78
N TYR A 286 -19.33 -10.57 -13.23
CA TYR A 286 -19.42 -9.91 -14.52
C TYR A 286 -19.30 -10.88 -15.69
N GLY A 287 -18.35 -11.82 -15.63
CA GLY A 287 -18.20 -12.88 -16.62
C GLY A 287 -19.47 -13.72 -16.76
N VAL A 288 -20.08 -14.13 -15.65
CA VAL A 288 -21.36 -14.87 -15.64
C VAL A 288 -22.49 -14.03 -16.23
N HIS A 289 -22.58 -12.74 -15.86
CA HIS A 289 -23.60 -11.84 -16.41
C HIS A 289 -23.43 -11.64 -17.93
N PHE A 290 -22.19 -11.46 -18.39
CA PHE A 290 -21.85 -11.33 -19.81
C PHE A 290 -22.24 -12.58 -20.61
N VAL A 291 -21.87 -13.77 -20.11
CA VAL A 291 -22.25 -15.05 -20.73
C VAL A 291 -23.78 -15.18 -20.80
N ARG A 292 -24.49 -14.87 -19.72
CA ARG A 292 -25.96 -14.96 -19.69
C ARG A 292 -26.65 -13.98 -20.63
N LYS A 293 -26.17 -12.74 -20.70
CA LYS A 293 -26.81 -11.68 -21.47
C LYS A 293 -26.50 -11.75 -22.96
N PHE A 294 -25.29 -12.13 -23.34
CA PHE A 294 -24.84 -12.07 -24.74
C PHE A 294 -24.62 -13.43 -25.39
N LEU A 295 -24.02 -14.39 -24.68
CA LEU A 295 -23.68 -15.68 -25.30
C LEU A 295 -24.87 -16.64 -25.34
N LEU A 296 -25.65 -16.75 -24.26
CA LEU A 296 -26.80 -17.66 -24.22
C LEU A 296 -27.90 -17.33 -25.26
N PRO A 297 -28.31 -16.06 -25.47
CA PRO A 297 -29.34 -15.75 -26.48
C PRO A 297 -28.83 -16.01 -27.89
N PHE A 298 -27.57 -15.69 -28.16
CA PHE A 298 -26.95 -15.88 -29.47
C PHE A 298 -26.86 -17.37 -29.84
N GLU A 299 -26.49 -18.22 -28.88
CA GLU A 299 -26.42 -19.66 -29.08
C GLU A 299 -27.82 -20.29 -29.26
N TRP A 300 -28.82 -19.79 -28.54
CA TRP A 300 -30.22 -20.16 -28.73
C TRP A 300 -30.75 -19.79 -30.12
N GLU A 301 -30.49 -18.57 -30.59
CA GLU A 301 -30.90 -18.10 -31.92
C GLU A 301 -30.28 -18.96 -33.02
N LYS A 302 -28.96 -19.19 -32.93
CA LYS A 302 -28.23 -20.06 -33.87
C LYS A 302 -28.77 -21.48 -33.89
N ASN A 303 -29.04 -22.07 -32.73
CA ASN A 303 -29.61 -23.42 -32.65
C ASN A 303 -31.04 -23.49 -33.19
N LYS A 304 -31.85 -22.45 -33.00
CA LYS A 304 -33.20 -22.35 -33.55
C LYS A 304 -33.19 -22.30 -35.09
N ASP A 305 -32.25 -21.56 -35.67
CA ASP A 305 -32.11 -21.47 -37.13
C ASP A 305 -31.61 -22.77 -37.75
N LEU A 306 -30.66 -23.46 -37.10
CA LEU A 306 -30.23 -24.79 -37.51
C LEU A 306 -31.39 -25.79 -37.47
N ARG A 307 -32.22 -25.75 -36.42
CA ARG A 307 -33.41 -26.61 -36.30
C ARG A 307 -34.43 -26.33 -37.41
N LYS A 308 -34.77 -25.06 -37.68
CA LYS A 308 -35.66 -24.67 -38.79
C LYS A 308 -35.13 -25.14 -40.16
N ARG A 309 -33.82 -25.01 -40.40
CA ARG A 309 -33.19 -25.44 -41.66
C ARG A 309 -33.25 -26.96 -41.82
N SER A 310 -33.07 -27.71 -40.73
CA SER A 310 -33.21 -29.17 -40.73
C SER A 310 -34.66 -29.62 -41.03
N GLU A 311 -35.65 -29.00 -40.40
CA GLU A 311 -37.08 -29.30 -40.60
C GLU A 311 -37.54 -28.99 -42.03
N LYS A 312 -37.08 -27.87 -42.60
CA LYS A 312 -37.35 -27.51 -44.01
C LYS A 312 -36.76 -28.54 -44.97
N THR A 313 -35.53 -28.99 -44.73
CA THR A 313 -34.85 -29.99 -45.57
C THR A 313 -35.59 -31.34 -45.54
N ILE A 314 -36.10 -31.74 -44.37
CA ILE A 314 -36.91 -32.95 -44.21
C ILE A 314 -38.23 -32.80 -44.98
N SER A 315 -38.93 -31.67 -44.85
CA SER A 315 -40.18 -31.39 -45.56
C SER A 315 -40.02 -31.42 -47.09
N ASP A 316 -38.98 -30.77 -47.61
CA ASP A 316 -38.68 -30.73 -49.05
C ASP A 316 -38.37 -32.14 -49.59
N SER A 317 -37.62 -32.94 -48.84
CA SER A 317 -37.33 -34.34 -49.21
C SER A 317 -38.61 -35.21 -49.25
N ALA A 318 -39.52 -35.02 -48.29
CA ALA A 318 -40.80 -35.72 -48.25
C ALA A 318 -41.72 -35.30 -49.40
N ALA A 319 -41.76 -34.02 -49.76
CA ALA A 319 -42.49 -33.49 -50.90
C ALA A 319 -41.98 -34.09 -52.22
N VAL A 320 -40.65 -34.17 -52.41
CA VAL A 320 -40.02 -34.80 -53.58
C VAL A 320 -40.35 -36.30 -53.69
N GLN A 321 -40.32 -37.03 -52.57
CA GLN A 321 -40.71 -38.44 -52.54
C GLN A 321 -42.19 -38.65 -52.90
N SER A 322 -43.08 -37.78 -52.41
CA SER A 322 -44.51 -37.83 -52.73
C SER A 322 -44.77 -37.59 -54.22
N MET A 323 -44.07 -36.64 -54.84
CA MET A 323 -44.14 -36.39 -56.29
C MET A 323 -43.61 -37.57 -57.10
N LYS A 324 -42.49 -38.18 -56.69
CA LYS A 324 -41.96 -39.40 -57.34
C LYS A 324 -42.98 -40.54 -57.28
N LYS A 325 -43.63 -40.76 -56.12
CA LYS A 325 -44.71 -41.77 -55.96
C LYS A 325 -45.91 -41.45 -56.88
N LYS A 326 -46.38 -40.20 -56.94
CA LYS A 326 -47.47 -39.78 -57.85
C LYS A 326 -47.11 -40.01 -59.32
N LYS A 327 -45.90 -39.62 -59.77
CA LYS A 327 -45.42 -39.88 -61.14
C LYS A 327 -45.36 -41.37 -61.46
N LYS A 328 -44.88 -42.22 -60.53
CA LYS A 328 -44.83 -43.68 -60.71
C LYS A 328 -46.22 -44.30 -60.81
N LYS A 329 -47.19 -43.83 -60.01
CA LYS A 329 -48.61 -44.26 -60.05
C LYS A 329 -49.27 -43.87 -61.38
N LYS A 330 -49.01 -42.66 -61.89
CA LYS A 330 -49.50 -42.19 -63.21
C LYS A 330 -48.92 -43.02 -64.37
N LYS A 331 -47.63 -43.36 -64.34
CA LYS A 331 -47.00 -44.27 -65.32
C LYS A 331 -47.62 -45.68 -65.29
N ARG A 332 -47.88 -46.24 -64.10
CA ARG A 332 -48.55 -47.56 -63.95
C ARG A 332 -49.98 -47.55 -64.51
N LYS A 333 -50.77 -46.51 -64.24
CA LYS A 333 -52.12 -46.35 -64.82
C LYS A 333 -52.07 -46.29 -66.36
N LYS A 334 -51.13 -45.52 -66.94
CA LYS A 334 -50.95 -45.41 -68.40
C LYS A 334 -50.56 -46.76 -69.03
N LYS A 335 -49.69 -47.55 -68.39
CA LYS A 335 -49.36 -48.92 -68.82
C LYS A 335 -50.58 -49.86 -68.77
N LYS A 336 -51.37 -49.84 -67.69
CA LYS A 336 -52.59 -50.65 -67.57
C LYS A 336 -53.63 -50.31 -68.66
N MET A 337 -53.82 -49.03 -68.99
CA MET A 337 -54.69 -48.62 -70.11
C MET A 337 -54.20 -49.17 -71.45
N LYS A 338 -52.90 -49.03 -71.76
CA LYS A 338 -52.32 -49.60 -73.00
C LYS A 338 -52.51 -51.11 -73.09
N MET A 339 -52.36 -51.83 -71.98
CA MET A 339 -52.55 -53.28 -71.94
C MET A 339 -54.02 -53.68 -72.15
N LYS A 340 -54.96 -52.96 -71.51
CA LYS A 340 -56.41 -53.16 -71.74
C LYS A 340 -56.79 -52.90 -73.20
N MET A 341 -56.25 -51.86 -73.83
CA MET A 341 -56.46 -51.59 -75.26
C MET A 341 -55.94 -52.74 -76.14
N LYS A 342 -54.73 -53.26 -75.87
CA LYS A 342 -54.18 -54.42 -76.59
C LYS A 342 -55.04 -55.68 -76.45
N ILE A 343 -55.55 -55.96 -75.25
CA ILE A 343 -56.43 -57.11 -75.00
C ILE A 343 -57.76 -56.94 -75.76
N LYS A 344 -58.36 -55.74 -75.71
CA LYS A 344 -59.60 -55.44 -76.45
C LYS A 344 -59.42 -55.58 -77.97
N MET A 345 -58.27 -55.15 -78.49
CA MET A 345 -57.92 -55.29 -79.91
C MET A 345 -57.73 -56.76 -80.32
N LYS A 346 -57.12 -57.58 -79.45
CA LYS A 346 -57.00 -59.04 -79.67
C LYS A 346 -58.35 -59.75 -79.63
N MET A 347 -59.25 -59.39 -78.70
CA MET A 347 -60.60 -59.96 -78.66
C MET A 347 -61.42 -59.58 -79.89
N ASN A 348 -61.30 -58.35 -80.40
CA ASN A 348 -61.96 -57.97 -81.65
C ASN A 348 -61.40 -58.74 -82.86
N LEU A 349 -60.09 -59.02 -82.91
CA LEU A 349 -59.52 -59.88 -83.96
C LEU A 349 -60.03 -61.33 -83.86
N GLN A 350 -60.20 -61.87 -82.64
CA GLN A 350 -60.74 -63.22 -82.46
C GLN A 350 -62.23 -63.31 -82.79
N LEU A 351 -63.04 -62.28 -82.47
CA LEU A 351 -64.44 -62.23 -82.89
C LEU A 351 -64.57 -62.17 -84.42
N HIS A 352 -63.70 -61.42 -85.10
CA HIS A 352 -63.68 -61.39 -86.57
C HIS A 352 -63.32 -62.75 -87.19
N PHE A 353 -62.49 -63.55 -86.52
CA PHE A 353 -62.09 -64.89 -86.99
C PHE A 353 -63.20 -65.94 -86.80
N VAL A 354 -64.09 -65.74 -85.82
CA VAL A 354 -65.25 -66.62 -85.56
C VAL A 354 -66.42 -66.29 -86.49
N LEU A 355 -66.61 -65.02 -86.87
CA LEU A 355 -67.66 -64.59 -87.80
C LEU A 355 -67.37 -64.88 -89.28
N LEU A 356 -66.15 -65.27 -89.63
CA LEU A 356 -65.76 -65.65 -91.00
C LEU A 356 -65.79 -67.16 -91.25
N ASN A 357 -66.11 -67.97 -90.22
CA ASN A 357 -66.15 -69.45 -90.28
C ASN A 357 -67.55 -70.03 -89.96
N LEU A 358 -68.59 -69.19 -90.04
CA LEU A 358 -70.01 -69.54 -90.05
C LEU A 358 -70.62 -68.89 -91.29
#